data_AF-A0A7W2HK29-F1
#
_entry.id   AF-A0A7W2HK29-F1
#
_cell.length_a   1.000
_cell.length_b   1.000
_cell.length_c   1.000
_cell.angle_alpha   90.00
_cell.angle_beta   90.00
_cell.angle_gamma   90.00
#
_symmetry.space_group_name_H-M   'P 1'
#
loop_
_entity.id
_entity.type
_entity.pdbx_description
1 polymer ?
#
loop_
_entity_poly.entity_id
_entity_poly.type
_entity_poly.pdbx_seq_one_letter_code
_entity_poly.pdbx_strand_id
1 'polypeptide(L)'
;MSAPAPAGVTLRRTAEVWVAGAGLVLSTLFLGAFTLVMNRLDEAEFSATLYPEMQRIGLDLTAGGAVAGDAYDAARTLAAWFGLTLMAVLFSGITGIFVARRRPGRRTAGWFFAATGLVCLVGSQLVLYPVAFLFFVSAGLFALRRSDRRPDVGSTR
;
A
#
# COMPACT_ATOMS: atom_id res chain seq x y z
N MET A 1 13.49 37.24 -26.63
CA MET A 1 12.65 36.08 -27.01
C MET A 1 12.68 35.10 -25.85
N SER A 2 11.62 35.05 -25.05
CA SER A 2 11.51 34.18 -23.88
C SER A 2 10.87 32.86 -24.32
N ALA A 3 11.56 31.74 -24.10
CA ALA A 3 11.00 30.42 -24.40
C ALA A 3 9.72 30.16 -23.56
N PRO A 4 8.69 29.53 -24.14
CA PRO A 4 7.50 29.14 -23.37
C PRO A 4 7.89 28.13 -22.29
N ALA A 5 7.49 28.41 -21.05
CA ALA A 5 7.69 27.50 -19.92
C ALA A 5 7.02 26.15 -20.24
N PRO A 6 7.66 25.00 -19.94
CA PRO A 6 7.08 23.69 -20.22
C PRO A 6 5.75 23.58 -19.47
N ALA A 7 4.68 23.30 -20.21
CA ALA A 7 3.36 23.05 -19.67
C ALA A 7 3.45 21.92 -18.64
N GLY A 8 3.43 22.28 -17.36
CA GLY A 8 3.43 21.31 -16.28
C GLY A 8 2.22 20.41 -16.45
N VAL A 9 2.45 19.11 -16.60
CA VAL A 9 1.39 18.11 -16.66
C VAL A 9 0.60 18.21 -15.35
N THR A 10 -0.56 18.86 -15.41
CA THR A 10 -1.45 18.98 -14.26
C THR A 10 -2.14 17.63 -14.10
N LEU A 11 -1.50 16.73 -13.37
CA LEU A 11 -2.14 15.48 -12.95
C LEU A 11 -3.45 15.85 -12.21
N ARG A 12 -4.58 15.52 -12.84
CA ARG A 12 -5.90 15.75 -12.25
C ARG A 12 -5.94 14.98 -10.94
N ARG A 13 -6.37 15.66 -9.89
CA ARG A 13 -6.58 15.17 -8.51
C ARG A 13 -7.29 13.81 -8.43
N THR A 14 -8.08 13.50 -9.45
CA THR A 14 -8.74 12.21 -9.67
C THR A 14 -7.73 11.07 -9.79
N ALA A 15 -6.64 11.24 -10.55
CA ALA A 15 -5.61 10.23 -10.75
C ALA A 15 -4.89 9.86 -9.45
N GLU A 16 -4.55 10.83 -8.60
CA GLU A 16 -3.92 10.59 -7.28
C GLU A 16 -4.80 9.68 -6.40
N VAL A 17 -6.10 9.97 -6.34
CA VAL A 17 -7.06 9.18 -5.56
C VAL A 17 -7.34 7.82 -6.20
N TRP A 18 -7.35 7.73 -7.53
CA TRP A 18 -7.49 6.45 -8.25
C TRP A 18 -6.29 5.53 -8.02
N VAL A 19 -5.06 6.05 -8.03
CA VAL A 19 -3.86 5.25 -7.76
C VAL A 19 -3.84 4.77 -6.31
N ALA A 20 -4.16 5.64 -5.35
CA ALA A 20 -4.30 5.24 -3.95
C ALA A 20 -5.42 4.21 -3.75
N GLY A 21 -6.56 4.39 -4.42
CA GLY A 21 -7.68 3.45 -4.42
C GLY A 21 -7.31 2.09 -4.99
N ALA A 22 -6.60 2.06 -6.12
CA ALA A 22 -6.08 0.82 -6.71
C ALA A 22 -5.13 0.10 -5.75
N GLY A 23 -4.24 0.84 -5.07
CA GLY A 23 -3.39 0.29 -4.01
C GLY A 23 -4.19 -0.35 -2.87
N LEU A 24 -5.27 0.30 -2.39
CA LEU A 24 -6.14 -0.27 -1.35
C LEU A 24 -6.86 -1.54 -1.80
N VAL A 25 -7.38 -1.55 -3.04
CA VAL A 25 -8.03 -2.73 -3.61
C VAL A 25 -7.04 -3.88 -3.72
N LEU A 26 -5.85 -3.63 -4.26
CA LEU A 26 -4.82 -4.65 -4.40
C LEU A 26 -4.35 -5.17 -3.03
N SER A 27 -4.10 -4.31 -2.05
CA SER A 27 -3.78 -4.73 -0.68
C SER A 27 -4.87 -5.61 -0.09
N THR A 28 -6.14 -5.27 -0.31
CA THR A 28 -7.28 -6.06 0.18
C THR A 28 -7.35 -7.43 -0.50
N LEU A 29 -7.14 -7.48 -1.82
CA LEU A 29 -7.13 -8.73 -2.55
C LEU A 29 -5.98 -9.63 -2.11
N PHE A 30 -4.76 -9.12 -2.00
CA PHE A 30 -3.59 -9.95 -1.68
C PHE A 30 -3.52 -10.31 -0.18
N LEU A 31 -3.48 -9.33 0.73
CA LEU A 31 -3.41 -9.63 2.18
C LEU A 31 -4.71 -10.25 2.66
N GLY A 32 -5.84 -9.68 2.25
CA GLY A 32 -7.15 -10.12 2.73
C GLY A 32 -7.52 -11.50 2.22
N ALA A 33 -7.29 -11.81 0.93
CA ALA A 33 -7.57 -13.17 0.44
C ALA A 33 -6.62 -14.19 1.07
N PHE A 34 -5.33 -13.88 1.24
CA PHE A 34 -4.41 -14.78 1.94
C PHE A 34 -4.88 -15.07 3.37
N THR A 35 -5.20 -14.02 4.14
CA THR A 35 -5.72 -14.18 5.50
C THR A 35 -7.03 -14.96 5.54
N LEU A 36 -7.92 -14.75 4.57
CA LEU A 36 -9.18 -15.48 4.49
C LEU A 36 -8.94 -16.97 4.18
N VAL A 37 -8.11 -17.26 3.19
CA VAL A 37 -7.77 -18.62 2.75
C VAL A 37 -7.13 -19.40 3.90
N MET A 38 -6.12 -18.83 4.56
CA MET A 38 -5.46 -19.48 5.71
C MET A 38 -6.36 -19.67 6.93
N ASN A 39 -7.40 -18.85 7.10
CA ASN A 39 -8.39 -19.06 8.18
C ASN A 39 -9.45 -20.11 7.84
N ARG A 40 -9.58 -20.51 6.57
CA ARG A 40 -10.59 -21.46 6.09
C ARG A 40 -10.03 -22.87 5.89
N LEU A 41 -8.72 -22.98 5.72
CA LEU A 41 -8.04 -24.25 5.48
C LEU A 41 -7.62 -24.90 6.79
N ASP A 42 -7.76 -26.21 6.83
CA ASP A 42 -7.17 -27.05 7.86
C ASP A 42 -5.76 -27.50 7.44
N GLU A 43 -4.97 -27.97 8.41
CA GLU A 43 -3.55 -28.35 8.23
C GLU A 43 -3.36 -29.40 7.11
N ALA A 44 -4.26 -30.37 7.03
CA ALA A 44 -4.23 -31.42 6.00
C ALA A 44 -4.42 -30.85 4.57
N GLU A 45 -5.28 -29.84 4.41
CA GLU A 45 -5.56 -29.23 3.11
C GLU A 45 -4.46 -28.22 2.72
N PHE A 46 -3.90 -27.52 3.71
CA PHE A 46 -2.73 -26.65 3.53
C PHE A 46 -1.53 -27.45 2.99
N SER A 47 -1.18 -28.56 3.64
CA SER A 47 -0.03 -29.39 3.27
C SER A 47 -0.22 -30.09 1.92
N ALA A 48 -1.43 -30.52 1.59
CA ALA A 48 -1.73 -31.20 0.32
C ALA A 48 -1.75 -30.25 -0.89
N THR A 49 -2.14 -28.98 -0.69
CA THR A 49 -2.51 -28.10 -1.81
C THR A 49 -1.68 -26.82 -1.87
N LEU A 50 -1.60 -26.08 -0.77
CA LEU A 50 -0.98 -24.75 -0.76
C LEU A 50 0.53 -24.80 -0.55
N TYR A 51 0.98 -25.65 0.36
CA TYR A 51 2.38 -25.80 0.68
C TYR A 51 3.27 -26.15 -0.54
N PRO A 52 2.91 -27.13 -1.41
CA PRO A 52 3.71 -27.43 -2.60
C PRO A 52 3.76 -26.27 -3.61
N GLU A 53 2.70 -25.48 -3.71
CA GLU A 53 2.68 -24.28 -4.56
C GLU A 53 3.56 -23.17 -3.98
N MET A 54 3.54 -22.97 -2.66
CA MET A 54 4.43 -22.04 -1.96
C MET A 54 5.90 -22.43 -2.16
N GLN A 55 6.23 -23.71 -2.04
CA GLN A 55 7.58 -24.21 -2.33
C GLN A 55 7.98 -24.00 -3.79
N ARG A 56 7.05 -24.20 -4.75
CA ARG A 56 7.31 -23.97 -6.18
C ARG A 56 7.68 -22.52 -6.49
N ILE A 57 7.08 -21.55 -5.78
CA ILE A 57 7.43 -20.13 -5.91
C ILE A 57 8.62 -19.70 -5.03
N GLY A 58 9.28 -20.65 -4.37
CA GLY A 58 10.47 -20.42 -3.54
C GLY A 58 10.18 -19.96 -2.11
N LEU A 59 8.93 -20.05 -1.65
CA LEU A 59 8.54 -19.81 -0.26
C LEU A 59 8.62 -21.13 0.53
N ASP A 60 9.80 -21.42 1.05
CA ASP A 60 10.01 -22.53 1.98
C ASP A 60 9.88 -22.05 3.43
N LEU A 61 8.73 -22.33 4.03
CA LEU A 61 8.46 -22.04 5.44
C LEU A 61 9.17 -23.01 6.40
N THR A 62 9.75 -24.10 5.90
CA THR A 62 10.48 -25.13 6.67
C THR A 62 12.00 -25.01 6.57
N ALA A 63 12.52 -23.96 5.92
CA ALA A 63 13.95 -23.77 5.66
C ALA A 63 14.88 -23.79 6.91
N GLY A 64 14.32 -23.88 8.12
CA GLY A 64 15.02 -24.12 9.39
C GLY A 64 14.98 -25.55 9.95
N GLY A 65 14.47 -26.55 9.21
CA GLY A 65 14.41 -27.95 9.66
C GLY A 65 13.15 -28.34 10.44
N ALA A 66 12.07 -27.59 10.27
CA ALA A 66 10.81 -27.74 11.01
C ALA A 66 9.83 -28.72 10.32
N VAL A 67 9.00 -29.41 11.10
CA VAL A 67 8.03 -30.42 10.60
C VAL A 67 6.85 -29.71 9.91
N ALA A 68 6.11 -30.38 9.03
CA ALA A 68 4.97 -29.78 8.30
C ALA A 68 3.94 -29.04 9.17
N GLY A 69 3.74 -29.47 10.43
CA GLY A 69 2.89 -28.75 11.39
C GLY A 69 3.41 -27.36 11.77
N ASP A 70 4.73 -27.20 11.87
CA ASP A 70 5.36 -25.90 12.14
C ASP A 70 5.16 -24.92 10.96
N ALA A 71 5.12 -25.45 9.72
CA ALA A 71 4.89 -24.64 8.53
C ALA A 71 3.46 -24.09 8.49
N TYR A 72 2.47 -24.89 8.90
CA TYR A 72 1.08 -24.46 8.99
C TYR A 72 0.89 -23.40 10.08
N ASP A 73 1.48 -23.58 11.26
CA ASP A 73 1.42 -22.59 12.35
C ASP A 73 2.13 -21.29 11.97
N ALA A 74 3.26 -21.37 11.27
CA ALA A 74 3.95 -20.20 10.71
C ALA A 74 3.07 -19.47 9.67
N ALA A 75 2.43 -20.20 8.76
CA ALA A 75 1.52 -19.63 7.77
C ALA A 75 0.29 -18.97 8.41
N ARG A 76 -0.27 -19.57 9.47
CA ARG A 76 -1.40 -19.00 10.22
C ARG A 76 -1.01 -17.73 10.98
N THR A 77 0.19 -17.72 11.56
CA THR A 77 0.74 -16.52 12.21
C THR A 77 0.99 -15.39 11.21
N LEU A 78 1.56 -15.71 10.05
CA LEU A 78 1.70 -14.77 8.93
C LEU A 78 0.34 -14.24 8.45
N ALA A 79 -0.67 -15.11 8.33
CA ALA A 79 -2.02 -14.72 7.94
C ALA A 79 -2.65 -13.75 8.93
N ALA A 80 -2.48 -13.98 10.23
CA ALA A 80 -2.94 -13.06 11.27
C ALA A 80 -2.21 -11.70 11.18
N TRP A 81 -0.90 -11.72 10.96
CA TRP A 81 -0.10 -10.50 10.79
C TRP A 81 -0.47 -9.71 9.53
N PHE A 82 -0.75 -10.39 8.42
CA PHE A 82 -1.26 -9.78 7.19
C PHE A 82 -2.66 -9.20 7.39
N GLY A 83 -3.53 -9.85 8.14
CA GLY A 83 -4.85 -9.31 8.50
C GLY A 83 -4.74 -8.01 9.30
N LEU A 84 -3.87 -7.98 10.31
CA LEU A 84 -3.58 -6.79 11.11
C LEU A 84 -3.00 -5.66 10.26
N THR A 85 -2.03 -5.98 9.40
CA THR A 85 -1.41 -5.03 8.47
C THR A 85 -2.44 -4.45 7.53
N LEU A 86 -3.34 -5.28 6.98
CA LEU A 86 -4.40 -4.82 6.10
C LEU A 86 -5.30 -3.80 6.79
N MET A 87 -5.71 -4.06 8.04
CA MET A 87 -6.51 -3.11 8.81
C MET A 87 -5.79 -1.76 8.98
N ALA A 88 -4.49 -1.78 9.30
CA ALA A 88 -3.70 -0.57 9.43
C ALA A 88 -3.56 0.19 8.09
N VAL A 89 -3.33 -0.52 6.98
CA VAL A 89 -3.25 0.05 5.62
C VAL A 89 -4.58 0.68 5.21
N LEU A 90 -5.70 -0.02 5.43
CA LEU A 90 -7.03 0.49 5.11
C LEU A 90 -7.36 1.73 5.93
N PHE A 91 -7.12 1.68 7.24
CA PHE A 91 -7.40 2.80 8.13
C PHE A 91 -6.57 4.04 7.76
N SER A 92 -5.27 3.86 7.52
CA SER A 92 -4.36 4.94 7.14
C SER A 92 -4.69 5.50 5.75
N GLY A 93 -4.98 4.63 4.77
CA GLY A 93 -5.32 5.02 3.41
C GLY A 93 -6.67 5.73 3.30
N ILE A 94 -7.70 5.25 3.98
CA ILE A 94 -9.02 5.92 4.06
C ILE A 94 -8.87 7.29 4.72
N THR A 95 -8.11 7.37 5.81
CA THR A 95 -7.82 8.65 6.49
C THR A 95 -7.07 9.60 5.56
N GLY A 96 -6.09 9.11 4.81
CA GLY A 96 -5.36 9.88 3.79
C GLY A 96 -6.28 10.44 2.71
N ILE A 97 -7.19 9.62 2.17
CA ILE A 97 -8.20 10.05 1.19
C ILE A 97 -9.15 11.10 1.79
N PHE A 98 -9.60 10.89 3.02
CA PHE A 98 -10.50 11.82 3.72
C PHE A 98 -9.84 13.19 3.97
N VAL A 99 -8.58 13.20 4.42
CA VAL A 99 -7.80 14.43 4.61
C VAL A 99 -7.54 15.11 3.27
N ALA A 100 -7.19 14.36 2.23
CA ALA A 100 -7.00 14.88 0.87
C ALA A 100 -8.27 15.53 0.30
N ARG A 101 -9.46 15.00 0.64
CA ARG A 101 -10.76 15.58 0.29
C ARG A 101 -11.09 16.84 1.08
N ARG A 102 -10.84 16.85 2.41
CA ARG A 102 -11.21 17.98 3.29
C ARG A 102 -10.25 19.18 3.27
N ARG A 103 -8.93 18.99 3.07
CA ARG A 103 -7.94 20.09 3.09
C ARG A 103 -6.98 20.03 1.87
N PRO A 104 -7.40 20.57 0.70
CA PRO A 104 -6.73 20.41 -0.60
C PRO A 104 -5.28 20.90 -0.72
N GLY A 105 -4.83 21.79 0.17
CA GLY A 105 -3.62 22.58 -0.02
C GLY A 105 -2.41 22.17 0.81
N ARG A 106 -2.51 21.14 1.67
CA ARG A 106 -1.40 20.79 2.57
C ARG A 106 -0.72 19.49 2.14
N ARG A 107 0.62 19.54 2.07
CA ARG A 107 1.54 18.39 1.93
C ARG A 107 1.29 17.25 2.94
N THR A 108 0.46 17.48 3.96
CA THR A 108 0.07 16.51 4.98
C THR A 108 -0.61 15.27 4.39
N ALA A 109 -1.37 15.39 3.29
CA ALA A 109 -1.99 14.23 2.65
C ALA A 109 -0.94 13.24 2.07
N GLY A 110 0.17 13.75 1.54
CA GLY A 110 1.28 12.91 1.04
C GLY A 110 1.93 12.09 2.14
N TRP A 111 2.05 12.63 3.36
CA TRP A 111 2.58 11.89 4.51
C TRP A 111 1.72 10.70 4.93
N PHE A 112 0.39 10.81 4.83
CA PHE A 112 -0.50 9.68 5.10
C PHE A 112 -0.31 8.55 4.08
N PHE A 113 -0.16 8.88 2.79
CA PHE A 113 0.10 7.86 1.77
C PHE A 113 1.50 7.26 1.87
N ALA A 114 2.51 8.06 2.25
CA ALA A 114 3.85 7.53 2.54
C ALA A 114 3.82 6.57 3.73
N ALA A 115 3.12 6.93 4.81
CA ALA A 115 2.92 6.05 5.95
C ALA A 115 2.15 4.78 5.56
N THR A 116 1.11 4.89 4.74
CA THR A 116 0.35 3.74 4.23
C THR A 116 1.23 2.78 3.42
N GLY A 117 2.06 3.31 2.52
CA GLY A 117 3.03 2.53 1.75
C GLY A 117 4.06 1.85 2.64
N LEU A 118 4.57 2.54 3.67
CA LEU A 118 5.53 1.99 4.61
C LEU A 118 4.94 0.85 5.45
N VAL A 119 3.72 1.03 5.97
CA VAL A 119 3.00 -0.01 6.71
C VAL A 119 2.75 -1.23 5.82
N CYS A 120 2.33 -1.01 4.57
CA CYS A 120 2.14 -2.10 3.61
C CYS A 120 3.45 -2.85 3.32
N LEU A 121 4.55 -2.11 3.14
CA LEU A 121 5.86 -2.67 2.81
C LEU A 121 6.44 -3.49 3.97
N VAL A 122 6.43 -2.94 5.18
CA VAL A 122 6.96 -3.60 6.38
C VAL A 122 6.06 -4.74 6.82
N GLY A 123 4.75 -4.54 6.84
CA GLY A 123 3.80 -5.54 7.29
C GLY A 123 3.68 -6.74 6.34
N SER A 124 3.95 -6.55 5.05
CA SER A 124 4.05 -7.65 4.07
C SER A 124 5.45 -8.26 3.96
N GLN A 125 6.41 -7.86 4.81
CA GLN A 125 7.80 -8.33 4.73
C GLN A 125 8.41 -8.17 3.32
N LEU A 126 8.13 -7.04 2.66
CA LEU A 126 8.53 -6.72 1.28
C LEU A 126 7.84 -7.53 0.17
N VAL A 127 7.02 -8.54 0.48
CA VAL A 127 6.32 -9.37 -0.52
C VAL A 127 5.41 -8.52 -1.41
N LEU A 128 4.74 -7.50 -0.84
CA LEU A 128 3.88 -6.59 -1.59
C LEU A 128 4.57 -5.27 -1.96
N TYR A 129 5.86 -5.30 -2.26
CA TYR A 129 6.58 -4.12 -2.77
C TYR A 129 5.87 -3.42 -3.96
N PRO A 130 5.36 -4.13 -4.99
CA PRO A 130 4.68 -3.47 -6.12
C PRO A 130 3.42 -2.70 -5.70
N VAL A 131 2.70 -3.20 -4.69
CA VAL A 131 1.49 -2.55 -4.17
C VAL A 131 1.86 -1.35 -3.29
N ALA A 132 2.88 -1.51 -2.43
CA ALA A 132 3.43 -0.42 -1.63
C ALA A 132 3.90 0.76 -2.50
N PHE A 133 4.48 0.46 -3.66
CA PHE A 133 4.93 1.46 -4.64
C PHE A 133 3.81 2.39 -5.09
N LEU A 134 2.58 1.89 -5.28
CA LEU A 134 1.43 2.73 -5.67
C LEU A 134 1.11 3.80 -4.62
N PHE A 135 1.25 3.45 -3.34
CA PHE A 135 1.08 4.41 -2.24
C PHE A 135 2.21 5.45 -2.22
N PHE A 136 3.46 5.03 -2.47
CA PHE A 136 4.58 5.97 -2.58
C PHE A 136 4.48 6.89 -3.80
N VAL A 137 4.00 6.40 -4.95
CA VAL A 137 3.70 7.22 -6.12
C VAL A 137 2.63 8.26 -5.77
N SER A 138 1.56 7.83 -5.11
CA SER A 138 0.51 8.75 -4.63
C SER A 138 1.08 9.81 -3.69
N ALA A 139 1.93 9.41 -2.74
CA ALA A 139 2.61 10.31 -1.81
C ALA A 139 3.51 11.32 -2.54
N GLY A 140 4.29 10.85 -3.53
CA GLY A 140 5.17 11.67 -4.37
C GLY A 140 4.38 12.71 -5.17
N LEU A 141 3.25 12.32 -5.78
CA LEU A 141 2.36 13.23 -6.48
C LEU A 141 1.82 14.33 -5.56
N PHE A 142 1.44 13.99 -4.33
CA PHE A 142 1.01 14.98 -3.33
C PHE A 142 2.15 15.86 -2.80
N ALA A 143 3.38 15.35 -2.74
CA ALA A 143 4.57 16.10 -2.27
C ALA A 143 5.13 17.06 -3.33
N LEU A 144 5.10 16.65 -4.61
CA LEU A 144 5.57 17.41 -5.76
C LEU A 144 4.60 18.52 -6.18
N ARG A 145 3.37 18.54 -5.64
CA ARG A 145 2.49 19.72 -5.76
C ARG A 145 3.22 20.94 -5.21
N ARG A 146 3.67 21.81 -6.12
CA ARG A 146 4.03 23.18 -5.77
C ARG A 146 2.78 23.80 -5.14
N SER A 147 2.91 24.24 -3.90
CA SER A 147 2.04 25.26 -3.36
C SER A 147 2.16 26.46 -4.30
N ASP A 148 1.21 26.60 -5.22
CA ASP A 148 0.96 27.86 -5.94
C ASP A 148 0.52 28.88 -4.89
N ARG A 149 1.48 29.31 -4.08
CA ARG A 149 1.46 30.60 -3.45
C ARG A 149 1.79 31.54 -4.61
N ARG A 150 0.75 31.93 -5.33
CA ARG A 150 0.80 33.11 -6.19
C ARG A 150 1.49 34.19 -5.33
N PRO A 151 2.66 34.71 -5.71
CA PRO A 151 3.15 35.92 -5.08
C PRO A 151 2.02 36.94 -5.27
N ASP A 152 1.53 37.53 -4.18
CA ASP A 152 0.67 38.71 -4.26
C ASP A 152 1.47 39.79 -4.98
N VAL A 153 1.32 39.84 -6.31
CA VAL A 153 1.76 40.95 -7.12
C VAL A 153 0.65 41.99 -7.01
N GLY A 154 0.86 42.95 -6.11
CA GLY A 154 0.17 44.24 -6.14
C GLY A 154 -0.93 44.41 -5.10
N SER A 155 -0.54 44.80 -3.89
CA SER A 155 -1.32 45.72 -3.08
C SER A 155 -0.48 46.97 -2.82
N THR A 156 -0.27 47.77 -3.86
CA THR A 156 0.01 49.20 -3.71
C THR A 156 -1.33 49.92 -3.80
N ARG A 157 -1.94 50.20 -2.65
CA ARG A 157 -2.78 51.36 -2.39
C ARG A 157 -2.70 51.70 -0.92
#